data_AF-A0A3C0CGB0-F1
#
_entry.id   AF-A0A3C0CGB0-F1
#
_cell.length_a   1.000
_cell.length_b   1.000
_cell.length_c   1.000
_cell.angle_alpha   90.00
_cell.angle_beta   90.00
_cell.angle_gamma   90.00
#
_symmetry.space_group_name_H-M   'P 1'
#
loop_
_entity.id
_entity.type
_entity.pdbx_description
1 polymer ?
#
loop_
_entity_poly.entity_id
_entity_poly.type
_entity_poly.pdbx_seq_one_letter_code
_entity_poly.pdbx_strand_id
1 'polypeptide(L)'
;MSFISFGFLLFFPVVVFVYFLIPQRFRIYWLLAASYFFLMRANPKYLLLLAADTAVTWAGGWAVARAARKGGPAAPRRKKAAAALSLTVAFGILFVFKYLNFFCGLFARALSFFGTSIAAAHFDLLLPIGISFYTFQSVTYVVDVYRGD
;
A
#
# COMPACT_ATOMS: atom_id res chain seq x y z
N MET A 1 -10.97 -7.50 13.11
CA MET A 1 -10.64 -8.01 14.44
C MET A 1 -9.31 -7.40 14.82
N SER A 2 -9.17 -6.91 16.04
CA SER A 2 -7.89 -6.39 16.52
C SER A 2 -6.93 -7.55 16.82
N PHE A 3 -5.62 -7.32 16.70
CA PHE A 3 -4.59 -8.30 17.07
C PHE A 3 -4.62 -8.68 18.56
N ILE A 4 -5.10 -7.78 19.41
CA ILE A 4 -5.21 -8.00 20.86
C ILE A 4 -6.53 -8.72 21.22
N SER A 5 -7.41 -8.95 20.24
CA SER A 5 -8.71 -9.56 20.51
C SER A 5 -8.60 -11.07 20.78
N PHE A 6 -9.47 -11.57 21.66
CA PHE A 6 -9.64 -13.01 21.88
C PHE A 6 -9.94 -13.78 20.58
N GLY A 7 -10.64 -13.14 19.64
CA GLY A 7 -10.89 -13.70 18.31
C GLY A 7 -9.60 -13.98 17.53
N PHE A 8 -8.58 -13.12 17.63
CA PHE A 8 -7.28 -13.37 17.00
C PHE A 8 -6.51 -14.50 17.71
N LEU A 9 -6.57 -14.56 19.05
CA LEU A 9 -5.93 -15.60 19.85
C LEU A 9 -6.40 -17.01 19.47
N LEU A 10 -7.67 -17.19 19.12
CA LEU A 10 -8.20 -18.45 18.61
C LEU A 10 -7.93 -18.64 17.12
N PHE A 11 -8.04 -17.58 16.32
CA PHE A 11 -7.85 -17.65 14.88
C PHE A 11 -6.42 -18.06 14.49
N PHE A 12 -5.40 -17.51 15.14
CA PHE A 12 -4.01 -17.74 14.76
C PHE A 12 -3.57 -19.21 14.90
N PRO A 13 -3.79 -19.90 16.05
CA PRO A 13 -3.47 -21.32 16.18
C PRO A 13 -4.21 -22.19 15.16
N VAL A 14 -5.47 -21.87 14.84
CA VAL A 14 -6.25 -22.59 13.82
C VAL A 14 -5.61 -22.45 12.44
N VAL A 15 -5.24 -21.22 12.06
CA VAL A 15 -4.57 -20.96 10.77
C VAL A 15 -3.24 -21.70 10.66
N VAL A 16 -2.44 -21.68 11.73
CA VAL A 16 -1.13 -22.36 11.79
C VAL A 16 -1.31 -23.88 11.76
N PHE A 17 -2.27 -24.41 12.51
CA PHE A 17 -2.57 -25.84 12.51
C PHE A 17 -2.94 -26.31 11.09
N VAL A 18 -3.88 -25.63 10.44
CA VAL A 18 -4.27 -25.94 9.05
C VAL A 18 -3.11 -25.77 8.07
N TYR A 19 -2.24 -24.77 8.28
CA TYR A 19 -1.03 -24.58 7.45
C TYR A 19 -0.12 -25.81 7.46
N PHE A 20 0.03 -26.48 8.60
CA PHE A 20 0.84 -27.70 8.70
C PHE A 20 0.16 -28.93 8.09
N LEU A 21 -1.17 -29.01 8.11
CA LEU A 21 -1.94 -30.12 7.52
C LEU A 21 -1.99 -30.06 5.98
N ILE A 22 -1.97 -28.86 5.40
CA ILE A 22 -2.17 -28.67 3.96
C ILE A 22 -0.88 -28.94 3.15
N PRO A 23 -0.98 -29.55 1.94
CA PRO A 23 0.15 -29.75 1.03
C PRO A 23 0.86 -28.43 0.66
N GLN A 24 2.18 -28.48 0.51
CA GLN A 24 3.05 -27.31 0.25
C GLN A 24 2.49 -26.34 -0.81
N ARG A 25 1.97 -26.88 -1.93
CA ARG A 25 1.40 -26.10 -3.04
C ARG A 25 0.22 -25.20 -2.64
N PHE A 26 -0.57 -25.58 -1.63
CA PHE A 26 -1.78 -24.87 -1.21
C PHE A 26 -1.57 -23.93 -0.03
N ARG A 27 -0.40 -23.99 0.63
CA ARG A 27 -0.10 -23.19 1.81
C ARG A 27 -0.15 -21.68 1.52
N ILE A 28 0.32 -21.26 0.35
CA ILE A 28 0.29 -19.84 -0.03
C ILE A 28 -1.14 -19.31 -0.19
N TYR A 29 -2.02 -20.09 -0.81
CA TYR A 29 -3.43 -19.72 -0.99
C TYR A 29 -4.18 -19.72 0.34
N TRP A 30 -3.88 -20.68 1.22
CA TRP A 30 -4.43 -20.71 2.58
C TRP A 30 -4.03 -19.47 3.38
N LEU A 31 -2.73 -19.13 3.41
CA LEU A 31 -2.24 -17.95 4.11
C LEU A 31 -2.82 -16.66 3.52
N LEU A 32 -2.95 -16.58 2.19
CA LEU A 32 -3.55 -15.43 1.53
C LEU A 32 -5.02 -15.28 1.92
N ALA A 33 -5.80 -16.36 1.84
CA ALA A 33 -7.21 -16.38 2.22
C ALA A 33 -7.42 -16.02 3.69
N ALA A 34 -6.62 -16.61 4.59
CA ALA A 34 -6.66 -16.31 6.03
C ALA A 34 -6.32 -14.83 6.30
N SER A 35 -5.30 -14.28 5.63
CA SER A 35 -4.91 -12.88 5.77
C SER A 35 -6.02 -11.94 5.29
N TYR A 36 -6.61 -12.21 4.13
CA TYR A 36 -7.71 -11.44 3.56
C TYR A 36 -8.95 -11.52 4.45
N PHE A 37 -9.27 -12.70 4.99
CA PHE A 37 -10.37 -12.87 5.94
C PHE A 37 -10.16 -12.02 7.20
N PHE A 38 -8.96 -12.05 7.79
CA PHE A 38 -8.63 -11.27 8.96
C PHE A 38 -8.76 -9.74 8.70
N LEU A 39 -8.23 -9.27 7.58
CA LEU A 39 -8.33 -7.89 7.11
C LEU A 39 -9.78 -7.46 6.89
N MET A 40 -10.57 -8.28 6.19
CA MET A 40 -11.99 -8.02 5.92
C MET A 40 -12.79 -7.89 7.22
N ARG A 41 -12.53 -8.79 8.18
CA ARG A 41 -13.18 -8.74 9.49
C ARG A 41 -12.68 -7.60 10.36
N ALA A 42 -11.60 -6.90 10.01
CA ALA A 42 -11.12 -5.68 10.66
C ALA A 42 -11.77 -4.44 10.09
N ASN A 43 -11.60 -4.21 8.79
CA ASN A 43 -12.39 -3.24 8.07
C ASN A 43 -12.34 -3.59 6.58
N PRO A 44 -13.49 -3.82 5.92
CA PRO A 44 -13.52 -4.14 4.50
C PRO A 44 -12.92 -3.03 3.63
N LYS A 45 -12.93 -1.77 4.08
CA LYS A 45 -12.29 -0.66 3.35
C LYS A 45 -10.77 -0.83 3.23
N TYR A 46 -10.10 -1.45 4.20
CA TYR A 46 -8.66 -1.73 4.11
C TYR A 46 -8.33 -2.72 3.00
N LEU A 47 -9.25 -3.67 2.75
CA LEU A 47 -9.09 -4.62 1.66
C LEU A 47 -9.11 -3.93 0.30
N LEU A 48 -10.03 -2.98 0.10
CA LEU A 48 -10.11 -2.19 -1.13
C LEU A 48 -8.85 -1.35 -1.33
N LEU A 49 -8.32 -0.76 -0.26
CA LEU A 49 -7.07 0.02 -0.34
C LEU A 49 -5.86 -0.86 -0.66
N LEU A 50 -5.75 -2.04 -0.03
CA LEU A 50 -4.68 -2.98 -0.31
C LEU A 50 -4.77 -3.51 -1.75
N ALA A 51 -5.98 -3.81 -2.23
CA ALA A 51 -6.20 -4.25 -3.61
C ALA A 51 -5.87 -3.13 -4.61
N ALA A 52 -6.24 -1.88 -4.32
CA ALA A 52 -5.90 -0.73 -5.14
C ALA A 52 -4.38 -0.49 -5.19
N ASP A 53 -3.69 -0.52 -4.04
CA ASP A 53 -2.22 -0.41 -3.97
C ASP A 53 -1.54 -1.55 -4.75
N THR A 54 -2.03 -2.78 -4.61
CA THR A 54 -1.53 -3.95 -5.36
C THR A 54 -1.71 -3.75 -6.86
N ALA A 55 -2.88 -3.28 -7.30
CA ALA A 55 -3.18 -3.05 -8.72
C ALA A 55 -2.29 -1.94 -9.31
N VAL A 56 -2.14 -0.83 -8.59
CA VAL A 56 -1.25 0.29 -8.99
C VAL A 56 0.20 -0.20 -9.09
N THR A 57 0.67 -0.93 -8.09
CA THR A 57 2.05 -1.43 -8.04
C THR A 57 2.32 -2.43 -9.16
N TRP A 58 1.39 -3.35 -9.41
CA TRP A 58 1.49 -4.30 -10.51
C TRP A 58 1.48 -3.60 -11.88
N ALA A 59 0.56 -2.66 -12.08
CA ALA A 59 0.50 -1.86 -13.31
C ALA A 59 1.78 -1.02 -13.51
N GLY A 60 2.34 -0.47 -12.43
CA GLY A 60 3.59 0.28 -12.44
C GLY A 60 4.78 -0.58 -12.86
N GLY A 61 4.97 -1.74 -12.23
CA GLY A 61 6.01 -2.70 -12.62
C GLY A 61 5.85 -3.17 -14.07
N TRP A 62 4.62 -3.47 -14.49
CA TRP A 62 4.33 -3.83 -15.88
C TRP A 62 4.65 -2.70 -16.87
N ALA A 63 4.34 -1.44 -16.53
CA ALA A 63 4.65 -0.28 -17.35
C ALA A 63 6.17 -0.07 -17.49
N VAL A 64 6.93 -0.25 -16.40
CA VAL A 64 8.41 -0.21 -16.42
C VAL A 64 8.98 -1.31 -17.30
N ALA A 65 8.50 -2.55 -17.15
CA ALA A 65 8.93 -3.69 -17.96
C ALA A 65 8.60 -3.48 -19.45
N ARG A 66 7.41 -2.98 -19.78
CA ARG A 66 7.00 -2.67 -21.16
C ARG A 66 7.81 -1.52 -21.76
N ALA A 67 8.19 -0.52 -20.96
CA ALA A 67 9.06 0.56 -21.39
C ALA A 67 10.46 0.05 -21.74
N ALA A 68 10.99 -0.90 -20.97
CA ALA A 68 12.28 -1.54 -21.25
C ALA A 68 12.26 -2.37 -22.54
N ARG A 69 11.19 -3.14 -22.79
CA ARG A 69 11.09 -4.02 -23.99
C ARG A 69 10.97 -3.28 -25.32
N LYS A 70 10.46 -2.05 -25.36
CA LYS A 70 10.16 -1.35 -26.63
C LYS A 70 11.40 -0.88 -27.40
N GLY A 71 12.61 -0.97 -26.83
CA GLY A 71 13.87 -0.62 -27.52
C GLY A 71 13.99 0.86 -27.95
N GLY A 72 15.16 1.23 -28.48
CA GLY A 72 15.44 2.56 -29.06
C GLY A 72 16.07 3.60 -28.10
N PRO A 73 16.54 4.75 -28.63
CA PRO A 73 17.30 5.75 -27.88
C PRO A 73 16.50 6.41 -26.74
N ALA A 74 15.16 6.38 -26.80
CA ALA A 74 14.28 6.89 -25.76
C ALA A 74 13.94 5.86 -24.66
N ALA A 75 14.36 4.60 -24.79
CA ALA A 75 14.00 3.53 -23.84
C ALA A 75 14.42 3.83 -22.38
N PRO A 76 15.64 4.35 -22.08
CA PRO A 76 16.02 4.67 -20.70
C PRO A 76 15.14 5.76 -20.08
N ARG A 77 14.81 6.79 -20.86
CA ARG A 77 13.98 7.92 -20.41
C ARG A 77 12.54 7.48 -20.13
N ARG A 78 11.98 6.60 -20.97
CA ARG A 78 10.64 6.02 -20.78
C ARG A 78 10.57 5.11 -19.56
N LYS A 79 11.59 4.28 -19.35
CA LYS A 79 11.72 3.42 -18.17
C LYS A 79 11.76 4.24 -16.88
N LYS A 80 12.59 5.30 -16.86
CA LYS A 80 12.68 6.25 -15.73
C LYS A 80 11.35 6.97 -15.48
N ALA A 81 10.68 7.44 -16.53
CA ALA A 81 9.39 8.11 -16.40
C ALA A 81 8.29 7.19 -15.84
N ALA A 82 8.22 5.93 -16.31
CA ALA A 82 7.27 4.94 -15.80
C ALA A 82 7.52 4.61 -14.32
N ALA A 83 8.78 4.45 -13.92
CA ALA A 83 9.13 4.22 -12.52
C ALA A 83 8.79 5.44 -11.66
N ALA A 84 9.20 6.64 -12.09
CA ALA A 84 8.90 7.89 -11.37
C ALA A 84 7.39 8.09 -11.19
N LEU A 85 6.59 7.87 -12.23
CA LEU A 85 5.13 7.95 -12.14
C LEU A 85 4.59 6.95 -11.11
N SER A 86 5.05 5.70 -11.15
CA SER A 86 4.59 4.65 -10.23
C SER A 86 4.94 4.96 -8.78
N LEU A 87 6.16 5.46 -8.52
CA LEU A 87 6.59 5.90 -7.20
C LEU A 87 5.78 7.11 -6.72
N THR A 88 5.51 8.08 -7.59
CA THR A 88 4.68 9.25 -7.26
C THR A 88 3.27 8.83 -6.86
N VAL A 89 2.67 7.86 -7.55
CA VAL A 89 1.34 7.35 -7.18
C VAL A 89 1.40 6.61 -5.84
N ALA A 90 2.37 5.72 -5.63
CA ALA A 90 2.52 4.96 -4.38
C ALA A 90 2.73 5.89 -3.16
N PHE A 91 3.65 6.84 -3.27
CA PHE A 91 3.88 7.83 -2.21
C PHE A 91 2.73 8.83 -2.09
N GLY A 92 2.02 9.15 -3.18
CA GLY A 92 0.82 9.97 -3.16
C GLY A 92 -0.30 9.34 -2.34
N ILE A 93 -0.55 8.04 -2.52
CA ILE A 93 -1.52 7.27 -1.70
C ILE A 93 -1.10 7.32 -0.22
N LEU A 94 0.18 7.02 0.07
CA LEU A 94 0.69 7.09 1.45
C LEU A 94 0.53 8.50 2.05
N PHE A 95 0.82 9.54 1.27
CA PHE A 95 0.66 10.93 1.70
C PHE A 95 -0.79 11.26 2.04
N VAL A 96 -1.73 10.95 1.14
CA VAL A 96 -3.16 11.22 1.32
C VAL A 96 -3.69 10.55 2.58
N PHE A 97 -3.39 9.27 2.79
CA PHE A 97 -3.94 8.54 3.92
C PHE A 97 -3.23 8.80 5.25
N LYS A 98 -1.92 9.04 5.25
CA LYS A 98 -1.14 9.15 6.49
C LYS A 98 -0.82 10.59 6.90
N TYR A 99 -0.58 11.47 5.93
CA TYR A 99 0.02 12.77 6.19
C TYR A 99 -0.88 13.96 5.84
N LEU A 100 -1.93 13.78 5.03
CA LEU A 100 -2.78 14.88 4.55
C LEU A 100 -3.35 15.72 5.71
N ASN A 101 -4.03 15.08 6.68
CA ASN A 101 -4.61 15.79 7.82
C ASN A 101 -3.55 16.52 8.67
N PHE A 102 -2.37 15.91 8.82
CA PHE A 102 -1.26 16.54 9.52
C PHE A 102 -0.79 17.81 8.81
N PHE A 103 -0.63 17.75 7.48
CA PHE A 103 -0.24 18.92 6.68
C PHE A 103 -1.34 19.99 6.62
N CYS A 104 -2.62 19.61 6.54
CA CYS A 104 -3.73 20.57 6.63
C CYS A 104 -3.74 21.29 7.99
N GLY A 105 -3.49 20.57 9.08
CA GLY A 105 -3.34 21.17 10.41
C GLY A 105 -2.12 22.09 10.53
N LEU A 106 -0.98 21.70 9.95
CA LEU A 106 0.23 22.53 9.92
C LEU A 106 0.00 23.81 9.09
N PHE A 107 -0.65 23.69 7.93
CA PHE A 107 -0.97 24.82 7.06
C PHE A 107 -1.92 25.82 7.73
N ALA A 108 -2.99 25.33 8.37
CA ALA A 108 -3.91 26.18 9.13
C ALA A 108 -3.20 26.91 10.28
N ARG A 109 -2.31 26.23 11.02
CA ARG A 109 -1.49 26.86 12.07
C ARG A 109 -0.53 27.90 11.51
N ALA A 110 0.12 27.62 10.40
CA ALA A 110 1.00 28.58 9.74
C ALA A 110 0.23 29.84 9.32
N LEU A 111 -0.96 29.70 8.73
CA LEU A 111 -1.80 30.84 8.35
C LEU A 111 -2.31 31.64 9.55
N SER A 112 -2.59 30.97 10.68
CA SER A 112 -2.98 31.66 11.91
C SER A 112 -1.87 32.55 12.46
N PHE A 113 -0.60 32.19 12.23
CA PHE A 113 0.55 33.02 12.58
C PHE A 113 0.61 34.31 11.74
N PHE A 114 0.13 34.27 10.48
CA PHE A 114 0.00 35.43 9.61
C PHE A 114 -1.33 36.20 9.83
N GLY A 115 -2.06 35.92 10.91
CA GLY A 115 -3.30 36.63 11.26
C GLY A 115 -4.55 36.13 10.52
N THR A 116 -4.45 35.07 9.73
CA THR A 116 -5.59 34.46 9.02
C THR A 116 -6.05 33.19 9.73
N SER A 117 -7.19 33.25 10.41
CA SER A 117 -7.81 32.10 11.07
C SER A 117 -8.63 31.29 10.06
N ILE A 118 -8.07 30.20 9.53
CA ILE A 118 -8.80 29.22 8.71
C ILE A 118 -8.93 27.92 9.51
N ALA A 119 -10.13 27.34 9.54
CA ALA A 119 -10.34 26.02 10.10
C ALA A 119 -9.54 24.98 9.29
N ALA A 120 -8.76 24.13 9.97
CA ALA A 120 -8.04 23.06 9.31
C ALA A 120 -9.03 22.10 8.63
N ALA A 121 -8.87 21.90 7.32
CA ALA A 121 -9.62 20.85 6.63
C ALA A 121 -9.20 19.49 7.22
N HIS A 122 -10.16 18.77 7.80
CA HIS A 122 -9.94 17.43 8.32
C HIS A 122 -10.75 16.44 7.49
N PHE A 123 -10.06 15.50 6.88
CA PHE A 123 -10.65 14.42 6.12
C PHE A 123 -10.75 13.18 7.00
N ASP A 124 -11.93 12.58 7.10
CA ASP A 124 -12.13 11.34 7.87
C ASP A 124 -11.64 10.12 7.07
N LEU A 125 -10.34 10.12 6.76
CA LEU A 125 -9.67 9.03 6.06
C LEU A 125 -9.33 7.93 7.06
N LEU A 126 -9.88 6.75 6.80
CA LEU A 126 -9.60 5.57 7.58
C LEU A 126 -8.13 5.15 7.37
N LEU A 127 -7.29 5.32 8.39
CA LEU A 127 -5.88 4.93 8.32
C LEU A 127 -5.75 3.40 8.26
N PRO A 128 -5.15 2.82 7.20
CA PRO A 128 -4.88 1.39 7.16
C PRO A 128 -3.72 1.07 8.08
N ILE A 129 -3.88 0.04 8.91
CA ILE A 129 -2.78 -0.52 9.68
C ILE A 129 -1.73 -1.03 8.69
N GLY A 130 -0.49 -0.56 8.84
CA GLY A 130 0.63 -1.03 8.02
C GLY A 130 0.76 -0.36 6.65
N ILE A 131 0.04 0.73 6.34
CA ILE A 131 0.17 1.44 5.05
C ILE A 131 1.60 1.78 4.67
N SER A 132 2.40 2.25 5.62
CA SER A 132 3.80 2.53 5.34
C SER A 132 4.56 1.28 4.93
N PHE A 133 4.34 0.15 5.61
CA PHE A 133 5.07 -1.08 5.35
C PHE A 133 4.79 -1.61 3.94
N TYR A 134 3.52 -1.79 3.58
CA TYR A 134 3.20 -2.33 2.25
C TYR A 134 3.52 -1.32 1.14
N THR A 135 3.37 -0.01 1.34
CA THR A 135 3.79 0.98 0.33
C THR A 135 5.29 0.92 0.08
N PHE A 136 6.12 0.80 1.13
CA PHE A 136 7.58 0.66 0.92
C PHE A 136 7.92 -0.64 0.21
N GLN A 137 7.24 -1.74 0.52
CA GLN A 137 7.44 -3.02 -0.18
C GLN A 137 7.01 -2.95 -1.65
N SER A 138 5.90 -2.28 -1.94
CA SER A 138 5.43 -1.99 -3.29
C SER A 138 6.42 -1.13 -4.09
N VAL A 139 7.01 -0.11 -3.46
CA VAL A 139 8.05 0.73 -4.07
C VAL A 139 9.31 -0.08 -4.35
N THR A 140 9.76 -0.92 -3.41
CA THR A 140 10.90 -1.82 -3.61
C THR A 140 10.69 -2.70 -4.85
N TYR A 141 9.52 -3.33 -4.97
CA TYR A 141 9.19 -4.11 -6.17
C TYR A 141 9.32 -3.31 -7.48
N VAL A 142 8.77 -2.09 -7.55
CA VAL A 142 8.88 -1.25 -8.76
C VAL A 142 10.34 -0.87 -9.04
N VAL A 143 11.13 -0.62 -8.01
CA VAL A 143 12.56 -0.31 -8.12
C VAL A 143 13.35 -1.52 -8.60
N ASP A 144 13.05 -2.72 -8.11
CA ASP A 144 13.69 -3.97 -8.53
C ASP A 144 13.40 -4.24 -10.02
N VAL A 145 12.14 -4.09 -10.45
CA VAL A 145 11.76 -4.17 -11.87
C VAL A 145 12.45 -3.07 -12.72
N TYR A 146 12.66 -1.89 -12.15
CA TYR A 146 13.44 -0.83 -12.79
C TYR A 146 14.94 -1.16 -12.85
N ARG A 147 15.49 -1.92 -11.91
CA ARG A 147 16.90 -2.37 -11.97
C ARG A 147 17.09 -3.57 -12.88
N GLY A 148 16.05 -4.40 -13.01
CA GLY A 148 16.11 -5.69 -13.67
C GLY A 148 16.60 -6.81 -12.75
N ASP A 149 16.46 -6.61 -11.44
CA ASP A 149 16.68 -7.60 -10.38
C ASP A 149 15.41 -8.46 -10.20
#